data_AF-A0A957HKH0-F1
#
_entry.id   AF-A0A957HKH0-F1
#
_cell.length_a   1.000
_cell.length_b   1.000
_cell.length_c   1.000
_cell.angle_alpha   90.00
_cell.angle_beta   90.00
_cell.angle_gamma   90.00
#
_symmetry.space_group_name_H-M   'P 1'
#
loop_
_entity.id
_entity.type
_entity.pdbx_description
1 polymer ?
#
loop_
_entity_poly.entity_id
_entity_poly.type
_entity_poly.pdbx_seq_one_letter_code
_entity_poly.pdbx_strand_id
1 'polypeptide(L)'
;RGQDEIHGGAGEDVVNGRLGNDVLYGEGDTDLVVGGAGDDILNGNAGDDFLSGGAGQDSLNGGNGYDFCYGGPDRDDATNCEFKHSAR
;
A
#
# COMPACT_ATOMS: atom_id res chain seq x y z
N ARG A 1 -9.51 10.07 11.84
CA ARG A 1 -10.00 11.31 11.18
C ARG A 1 -8.91 11.59 10.17
N GLY A 2 -9.06 11.38 8.87
CA GLY A 2 -10.26 11.03 8.09
C GLY A 2 -10.28 9.57 7.69
N GLN A 3 -11.04 9.31 6.63
CA GLN A 3 -10.78 8.29 5.63
C GLN A 3 -10.31 9.13 4.44
N ASP A 4 -9.06 8.97 4.03
CA ASP A 4 -8.42 9.85 3.06
C ASP A 4 -8.22 9.09 1.74
N GLU A 5 -8.26 9.82 0.62
CA GLU A 5 -7.91 9.31 -0.72
C GLU A 5 -6.68 10.10 -1.19
N ILE A 6 -5.57 9.41 -1.44
CA ILE A 6 -4.28 10.04 -1.73
C ILE A 6 -3.66 9.41 -2.97
N HIS A 7 -3.16 10.27 -3.86
CA HIS A 7 -2.46 9.91 -5.10
C HIS A 7 -1.04 10.49 -5.05
N GLY A 8 -0.02 9.66 -5.30
CA GLY A 8 1.38 10.07 -5.46
C GLY A 8 1.52 10.95 -6.69
N GLY A 9 1.17 10.40 -7.85
CA GLY A 9 1.21 11.10 -9.12
C GLY A 9 2.28 10.54 -10.04
N ALA A 10 2.98 11.42 -10.74
CA ALA A 10 4.10 10.99 -11.59
C ALA A 10 5.43 11.21 -10.87
N GLY A 11 6.31 10.21 -10.94
CA GLY A 11 7.62 10.21 -10.31
C GLY A 11 7.64 9.39 -9.02
N GLU A 12 8.82 9.27 -8.41
CA GLU A 12 8.99 8.51 -7.17
C GLU A 12 8.36 9.24 -5.98
N ASP A 13 7.27 8.70 -5.43
CA ASP A 13 6.48 9.34 -4.39
C ASP A 13 6.52 8.62 -3.02
N VAL A 14 6.17 9.37 -1.98
CA VAL A 14 5.90 8.83 -0.64
C VAL A 14 4.48 9.16 -0.24
N VAL A 15 3.63 8.13 -0.19
CA VAL A 15 2.20 8.22 0.12
C VAL A 15 1.95 7.66 1.52
N ASN A 16 1.24 8.41 2.38
CA ASN A 16 1.03 8.04 3.79
C ASN A 16 -0.39 8.39 4.28
N GLY A 17 -1.22 7.38 4.58
CA GLY A 17 -2.62 7.52 5.04
C GLY A 17 -2.76 7.91 6.51
N ARG A 18 -1.87 7.40 7.36
CA ARG A 18 -1.78 7.64 8.81
C ARG A 18 -2.87 6.94 9.62
N LEU A 19 -3.99 7.60 9.90
CA LEU A 19 -5.02 7.13 10.83
C LEU A 19 -6.37 7.21 10.15
N GLY A 20 -7.00 6.07 9.91
CA GLY A 20 -8.21 6.04 9.10
C GLY A 20 -8.23 4.79 8.26
N ASN A 21 -9.33 4.59 7.55
CA ASN A 21 -9.40 3.59 6.50
C ASN A 21 -9.19 4.36 5.20
N ASP A 22 -7.99 4.28 4.66
CA ASP A 22 -7.52 5.14 3.59
C ASP A 22 -7.44 4.38 2.25
N VAL A 23 -7.48 5.14 1.16
CA VAL A 23 -7.27 4.62 -0.20
C VAL A 23 -6.08 5.33 -0.81
N LEU A 24 -5.00 4.59 -1.06
CA LEU A 24 -3.70 5.13 -1.42
C LEU A 24 -3.24 4.59 -2.77
N TYR A 25 -2.74 5.48 -3.62
CA TYR A 25 -2.23 5.17 -4.96
C TYR A 25 -0.80 5.73 -5.11
N GLY A 26 0.17 4.86 -5.44
CA GLY A 26 1.51 5.27 -5.89
C GLY A 26 1.43 5.92 -7.27
N GLU A 27 0.85 5.17 -8.22
CA GLU A 27 0.65 5.52 -9.64
C GLU A 27 1.79 5.09 -10.56
N GLY A 28 2.77 5.93 -10.83
CA GLY A 28 3.81 5.63 -11.80
C GLY A 28 5.19 5.79 -11.20
N ASP A 29 6.15 5.00 -11.68
CA ASP A 29 7.51 4.92 -11.15
C ASP A 29 7.55 4.21 -9.78
N THR A 30 8.71 4.21 -9.11
CA THR A 30 8.89 3.45 -7.86
C THR A 30 8.40 4.24 -6.66
N ASP A 31 7.39 3.72 -5.97
CA ASP A 31 6.73 4.41 -4.87
C ASP A 31 6.91 3.73 -3.51
N LEU A 32 6.79 4.54 -2.45
CA LEU A 32 6.59 4.07 -1.08
C LEU A 32 5.18 4.42 -0.62
N VAL A 33 4.33 3.41 -0.42
CA VAL A 33 2.94 3.57 0.01
C VAL A 33 2.74 2.96 1.41
N VAL A 34 2.28 3.78 2.36
CA VAL A 34 2.09 3.39 3.77
C VAL A 34 0.66 3.69 4.24
N GLY A 35 -0.12 2.66 4.59
CA GLY A 35 -1.48 2.77 5.10
C GLY A 35 -1.52 3.44 6.46
N GLY A 36 -0.99 2.74 7.47
CA GLY A 36 -0.88 3.25 8.83
C GLY A 36 -1.74 2.45 9.77
N ALA A 37 -2.77 3.06 10.35
CA ALA A 37 -3.71 2.35 11.21
C ALA A 37 -5.14 2.51 10.72
N GLY A 38 -5.82 1.38 10.56
CA GLY A 38 -7.17 1.24 10.02
C GLY A 38 -7.17 0.19 8.92
N ASP A 39 -8.32 -0.06 8.32
CA ASP A 39 -8.42 -1.04 7.23
C ASP A 39 -8.19 -0.31 5.89
N ASP A 40 -6.99 -0.42 5.33
CA ASP A 40 -6.54 0.40 4.21
C ASP A 40 -6.56 -0.34 2.85
N ILE A 41 -6.64 0.43 1.76
CA ILE A 41 -6.49 -0.05 0.38
C ILE A 41 -5.28 0.63 -0.24
N LEU A 42 -4.24 -0.14 -0.57
CA LEU A 42 -3.00 0.35 -1.17
C LEU A 42 -2.81 -0.21 -2.57
N ASN A 43 -2.54 0.68 -3.55
CA ASN A 43 -2.20 0.32 -4.92
C ASN A 43 -0.89 0.98 -5.35
N GLY A 44 0.14 0.20 -5.69
CA GLY A 44 1.39 0.71 -6.26
C GLY A 44 1.20 1.18 -7.70
N ASN A 45 0.43 0.41 -8.48
CA ASN A 45 0.12 0.60 -9.90
C ASN A 45 1.28 0.22 -10.83
N ALA A 46 2.13 1.13 -11.28
CA ALA A 46 3.16 0.84 -12.27
C ALA A 46 4.54 1.28 -11.79
N GLY A 47 5.46 0.35 -11.66
CA GLY A 47 6.78 0.61 -11.08
C GLY A 47 7.17 -0.52 -10.15
N ASP A 48 8.39 -0.46 -9.62
CA ASP A 48 8.84 -1.41 -8.62
C ASP A 48 8.54 -0.81 -7.23
N ASP A 49 7.43 -1.20 -6.60
CA ASP A 49 6.87 -0.47 -5.46
C ASP A 49 7.13 -1.12 -4.09
N PHE A 50 7.06 -0.30 -3.02
CA PHE A 50 7.09 -0.73 -1.63
C PHE A 50 5.77 -0.37 -0.94
N LEU A 51 4.97 -1.38 -0.59
CA LEU A 51 3.68 -1.21 0.07
C LEU A 51 3.75 -1.73 1.51
N SER A 52 3.26 -0.93 2.46
CA SER A 52 3.10 -1.31 3.88
C SER A 52 1.69 -0.99 4.36
N GLY A 53 0.89 -2.01 4.67
CA GLY A 53 -0.48 -1.84 5.18
C GLY A 53 -0.49 -1.17 6.56
N GLY A 54 0.15 -1.81 7.54
CA GLY A 54 0.24 -1.27 8.89
C GLY A 54 -0.61 -2.10 9.85
N ALA A 55 -1.44 -1.46 10.68
CA ALA A 55 -2.32 -2.15 11.62
C ALA A 55 -3.77 -2.06 11.14
N GLY A 56 -4.52 -3.15 11.21
CA GLY A 56 -5.84 -3.27 10.57
C GLY A 56 -5.83 -4.32 9.47
N GLN A 57 -7.00 -4.59 8.88
CA GLN A 57 -7.11 -5.58 7.80
C GLN A 57 -6.96 -4.88 6.45
N ASP A 58 -5.78 -5.00 5.86
CA ASP A 58 -5.42 -4.23 4.68
C ASP A 58 -5.56 -5.02 3.38
N SER A 59 -5.76 -4.29 2.28
CA SER A 59 -5.74 -4.81 0.91
C SER A 59 -4.63 -4.13 0.11
N LEU A 60 -3.59 -4.89 -0.24
CA LEU A 60 -2.41 -4.41 -0.95
C LEU A 60 -2.38 -4.99 -2.38
N ASN A 61 -2.10 -4.13 -3.35
CA ASN A 61 -1.88 -4.49 -4.74
C ASN A 61 -0.63 -3.77 -5.26
N GLY A 62 0.48 -4.49 -5.45
CA GLY A 62 1.72 -3.91 -5.97
C GLY A 62 1.48 -3.35 -7.37
N GLY A 63 1.12 -4.22 -8.29
CA GLY A 63 0.67 -3.83 -9.63
C GLY A 63 1.58 -4.40 -10.69
N ASN A 64 2.07 -3.57 -11.60
CA ASN A 64 3.03 -3.96 -12.61
C ASN A 64 4.44 -3.57 -12.16
N GLY A 65 5.29 -4.55 -11.93
CA GLY A 65 6.69 -4.35 -11.60
C GLY A 65 7.18 -5.42 -10.65
N TYR A 66 8.31 -5.16 -10.00
CA TYR A 66 8.84 -5.97 -8.92
C TYR A 66 8.52 -5.30 -7.56
N ASP A 67 7.45 -5.75 -6.94
CA ASP A 67 6.82 -5.13 -5.79
C ASP A 67 7.07 -5.88 -4.48
N PHE A 68 7.26 -5.10 -3.42
CA PHE A 68 7.42 -5.59 -2.05
C PHE A 68 6.22 -5.18 -1.21
N CYS A 69 5.44 -6.16 -0.76
CA CYS A 69 4.24 -5.90 0.04
C CYS A 69 4.37 -6.49 1.45
N TYR A 70 4.23 -5.62 2.43
CA TYR A 70 4.15 -5.97 3.84
C TYR A 70 2.76 -5.61 4.37
N GLY A 71 1.94 -6.62 4.68
CA GLY A 71 0.60 -6.38 5.20
C GLY A 71 0.67 -5.74 6.59
N GLY A 72 1.25 -6.47 7.54
CA GLY A 72 1.30 -5.99 8.92
C GLY A 72 1.20 -7.13 9.92
N PRO A 73 0.79 -6.83 11.18
CA PRO A 73 0.57 -7.82 12.21
C PRO A 73 -0.78 -8.54 12.09
N ASP A 74 -1.71 -7.99 11.32
CA ASP A 74 -3.09 -8.46 11.16
C ASP A 74 -3.24 -9.29 9.86
N ARG A 75 -4.48 -9.64 9.52
CA ARG A 75 -4.78 -10.50 8.38
C ARG A 75 -5.05 -9.67 7.13
N ASP A 76 -4.05 -9.62 6.26
CA ASP A 76 -4.08 -8.79 5.06
C ASP A 76 -4.17 -9.62 3.78
N ASP A 77 -4.73 -9.03 2.74
CA ASP A 77 -4.64 -9.57 1.38
C ASP A 77 -3.57 -8.79 0.59
N ALA A 78 -2.70 -9.51 -0.10
CA ALA A 78 -1.65 -8.93 -0.92
C ALA A 78 -1.59 -9.62 -2.29
N THR A 79 -1.75 -8.83 -3.34
CA THR A 79 -1.77 -9.29 -4.74
C THR A 79 -0.71 -8.57 -5.56
N ASN A 80 -0.24 -9.21 -6.63
CA ASN A 80 0.84 -8.67 -7.49
C ASN A 80 2.04 -8.16 -6.67
N CYS A 81 2.56 -9.04 -5.81
CA CYS A 81 3.78 -8.76 -5.05
C CYS A 81 4.66 -9.99 -5.03
N GLU A 82 5.96 -9.75 -5.16
CA GLU A 82 7.02 -10.74 -5.25
C GLU A 82 7.36 -11.26 -3.86
N PHE A 83 7.32 -10.39 -2.86
CA PHE A 83 7.41 -10.73 -1.46
C PHE A 83 6.13 -10.36 -0.74
N LYS A 84 5.52 -11.38 -0.10
CA LYS A 84 4.29 -11.24 0.69
C LYS A 84 4.57 -11.68 2.12
N HIS A 85 4.50 -10.74 3.07
CA HIS A 85 4.36 -11.08 4.48
C HIS A 85 2.94 -10.69 4.91
N SER A 86 2.02 -11.66 4.84
CA SER A 86 0.67 -11.57 5.38
C SER A 86 0.56 -12.63 6.47
N ALA A 87 0.20 -12.23 7.69
CA ALA A 87 -0.03 -13.15 8.78
C ALA A 87 -1.31 -13.94 8.46
N ARG A 88 -1.17 -15.24 8.21
CA ARG A 88 -2.30 -16.15 7.94
C ARG A 88 -3.13 -16.42 9.19
#